data_AF-A0AAN9EPH0-F1
#
_entry.id   AF-A0AAN9EPH0-F1
#
_cell.length_a   1.000
_cell.length_b   1.000
_cell.length_c   1.000
_cell.angle_alpha   90.00
_cell.angle_beta   90.00
_cell.angle_gamma   90.00
#
_symmetry.space_group_name_H-M   'P 1'
#
loop_
_entity.id
_entity.type
_entity.pdbx_description
1 polymer ?
#
loop_
_entity_poly.entity_id
_entity_poly.type
_entity_poly.pdbx_seq_one_letter_code
_entity_poly.pdbx_strand_id
1 'polypeptide(L)'
;MLSLSVNNSLVIFNNYRPLSNSPGNLSINPSPYIPATPNSPQKQKQQLYLHRSFRPPPSPLPSKFASLDIPSKLHVLACRLGLWYEYTPLIPSLLQEGISPTSIEEETGISIIEQNRLVVAAQVRDSLLQSNTDQQIIAAFDIGGEQLLYEIRLLSATQRASAAQFIVENKLDVNGAQELARSIKDFPSRKDEKGRENFDYTLPGDCLAFMYYRQSREHNRNSFQRNAALEQALSVAQTEKAKSAILEELKEG
;
A
#
# COMPACT_ATOMS: atom_id res chain seq x y z
N MET A 1 -41.80 -9.48 17.26
CA MET A 1 -40.52 -9.87 16.65
C MET A 1 -40.20 -8.90 15.54
N LEU A 2 -39.32 -7.93 15.80
CA LEU A 2 -38.77 -7.01 14.82
C LEU A 2 -37.29 -6.87 15.18
N SER A 3 -36.40 -7.32 14.29
CA SER A 3 -34.95 -7.14 14.44
C SER A 3 -34.58 -5.77 13.90
N LEU A 4 -33.81 -5.01 14.68
CA LEU A 4 -33.17 -3.78 14.25
C LEU A 4 -31.69 -4.09 14.04
N SER A 5 -31.29 -4.10 12.78
CA SER A 5 -29.91 -4.09 12.33
C SER A 5 -29.35 -2.68 12.51
N VAL A 6 -28.32 -2.52 13.35
CA VAL A 6 -27.60 -1.25 13.49
C VAL A 6 -26.29 -1.37 12.71
N ASN A 7 -26.27 -0.80 11.51
CA ASN A 7 -25.04 -0.45 10.79
C ASN A 7 -24.41 0.75 11.48
N ASN A 8 -23.16 0.62 11.92
CA ASN A 8 -22.40 1.75 12.46
C ASN A 8 -21.16 2.00 11.57
N SER A 9 -21.37 2.77 10.51
CA SER A 9 -20.30 3.33 9.69
C SER A 9 -19.85 4.66 10.33
N LEU A 10 -18.74 4.64 11.06
CA LEU A 10 -18.11 5.86 11.58
C LEU A 10 -17.13 6.39 10.54
N VAL A 11 -17.58 7.44 9.83
CA VAL A 11 -16.78 8.28 8.95
C VAL A 11 -15.96 9.23 9.82
N ILE A 12 -14.63 9.11 9.83
CA ILE A 12 -13.74 10.07 10.49
C ILE A 12 -13.33 11.14 9.47
N PHE A 13 -13.83 12.36 9.68
CA PHE A 13 -13.39 13.56 8.97
C PHE A 13 -12.03 14.02 9.49
N ASN A 14 -11.03 14.08 8.60
CA ASN A 14 -9.76 14.75 8.86
C ASN A 14 -9.97 16.28 8.86
N ASN A 15 -9.96 16.89 10.04
CA ASN A 15 -9.91 18.34 10.20
C ASN A 15 -8.49 18.85 9.97
N TYR A 16 -8.22 19.39 8.78
CA TYR A 16 -7.07 20.26 8.55
C TYR A 16 -7.35 21.64 9.16
N ARG A 17 -6.52 22.05 10.11
CA ARG A 17 -6.51 23.41 10.68
C ARG A 17 -5.83 24.37 9.69
N PRO A 18 -6.44 25.47 9.24
CA PRO A 18 -5.76 26.46 8.41
C PRO A 18 -4.86 27.36 9.27
N LEU A 19 -3.62 27.57 8.81
CA LEU A 19 -2.70 28.57 9.36
C LEU A 19 -3.22 29.98 9.07
N SER A 20 -3.23 30.83 10.10
CA SER A 20 -3.65 32.23 10.05
C SER A 20 -2.63 33.11 9.32
N ASN A 21 -3.09 33.87 8.33
CA ASN A 21 -2.34 34.96 7.70
C ASN A 21 -2.52 36.25 8.50
N SER A 22 -1.40 36.91 8.86
CA SER A 22 -1.36 38.35 9.16
C SER A 22 -0.65 39.10 8.03
N PRO A 23 -1.05 40.34 7.70
CA PRO A 23 -0.64 41.02 6.48
C PRO A 23 0.68 41.79 6.68
N GLY A 24 1.65 41.55 5.80
CA GLY A 24 2.90 42.30 5.72
C GLY A 24 3.12 42.84 4.30
N ASN A 25 2.91 44.15 4.16
CA ASN A 25 3.31 45.08 3.09
C ASN A 25 3.84 44.56 1.75
N LEU A 26 3.07 44.84 0.69
CA LEU A 26 3.46 44.76 -0.72
C LEU A 26 4.46 45.88 -1.06
N SER A 27 5.67 45.52 -1.47
CA SER A 27 6.57 46.40 -2.21
C SER A 27 6.64 45.91 -3.66
N ILE A 28 6.15 46.74 -4.58
CA ILE A 28 6.08 46.49 -6.02
C ILE A 28 7.41 46.91 -6.62
N ASN A 29 8.21 45.95 -7.08
CA ASN A 29 9.33 46.21 -8.00
C ASN A 29 8.96 45.68 -9.40
N PRO A 30 9.08 46.50 -10.47
CA PRO A 30 8.73 46.06 -11.82
C PRO A 30 9.78 45.12 -12.39
N SER A 31 9.31 43.99 -12.94
CA SER A 31 10.15 43.03 -13.68
C SER A 31 10.62 43.62 -15.01
N PRO A 32 11.88 43.37 -15.43
CA PRO A 32 12.33 43.73 -16.76
C PRO A 32 11.77 42.76 -17.82
N TYR A 33 11.30 43.34 -18.92
CA TYR A 33 10.87 42.68 -20.16
C TYR A 33 11.90 41.64 -20.65
N ILE A 34 11.45 40.41 -20.90
CA ILE A 34 12.20 39.39 -21.65
C ILE A 34 11.61 39.32 -23.07
N PRO A 35 12.40 39.51 -24.15
CA PRO A 35 11.89 39.39 -25.52
C PRO A 35 11.64 37.93 -25.88
N ALA A 36 10.54 37.67 -26.60
CA ALA A 36 10.21 36.36 -27.15
C ALA A 36 11.17 35.99 -28.30
N THR A 37 11.90 34.88 -28.15
CA THR A 37 12.70 34.27 -29.22
C THR A 37 12.00 33.02 -29.78
N PRO A 38 12.23 32.67 -31.06
CA PRO A 38 11.42 31.67 -31.76
C PRO A 38 11.79 30.23 -31.37
N ASN A 39 10.76 29.38 -31.41
CA ASN A 39 10.79 27.94 -31.13
C ASN A 39 12.03 27.21 -31.66
N SER A 40 12.88 26.74 -30.75
CA SER A 40 13.94 25.78 -31.03
C SER A 40 13.41 24.34 -30.82
N PRO A 41 13.61 23.40 -31.75
CA PRO A 41 13.10 22.01 -31.66
C PRO A 41 13.68 21.17 -30.50
N GLN A 42 14.62 21.73 -29.72
CA GLN A 42 15.21 21.08 -28.56
C GLN A 42 14.27 21.05 -27.33
N LYS A 43 13.35 22.02 -27.19
CA LYS A 43 12.41 22.02 -26.04
C LYS A 43 11.36 20.91 -26.12
N GLN A 44 10.95 20.49 -27.32
CA GLN A 44 10.04 19.35 -27.49
C GLN A 44 10.68 18.02 -27.07
N LYS A 45 11.98 17.83 -27.34
CA LYS A 45 12.71 16.63 -26.88
C LYS A 45 12.83 16.58 -25.36
N GLN A 46 13.11 17.71 -24.69
CA GLN A 46 13.15 17.74 -23.21
C GLN A 46 11.80 17.46 -22.56
N GLN A 47 10.68 17.91 -23.15
CA GLN A 47 9.34 17.59 -22.64
C GLN A 47 9.00 16.09 -22.79
N LEU A 48 9.45 15.44 -23.86
CA LEU A 48 9.28 13.99 -24.04
C LEU A 48 10.05 13.16 -23.00
N TYR A 49 11.20 13.64 -22.50
CA TYR A 49 11.94 12.97 -21.43
C TYR A 49 11.34 13.19 -20.03
N LEU A 50 10.59 14.27 -19.82
CA LEU A 50 9.95 14.56 -18.54
C LEU A 50 8.70 13.70 -18.30
N HIS A 51 8.06 13.19 -19.35
CA HIS A 51 6.93 12.26 -19.25
C HIS A 51 7.35 10.79 -19.46
N ARG A 52 8.53 10.38 -18.98
CA ARG A 52 8.80 8.96 -18.81
C ARG A 52 8.00 8.49 -17.60
N SER A 53 6.72 8.14 -17.84
CA SER A 53 5.88 7.46 -16.84
C SER A 53 6.71 6.33 -16.24
N PHE A 54 6.84 6.35 -14.92
CA PHE A 54 7.61 5.35 -14.18
C PHE A 54 7.17 3.95 -14.63
N ARG A 55 8.08 3.21 -15.27
CA ARG A 55 7.87 1.81 -15.63
C ARG A 55 8.69 0.97 -14.65
N PRO A 56 8.06 0.34 -13.64
CA PRO A 56 8.80 -0.61 -12.82
C PRO A 56 9.36 -1.74 -13.69
N PRO A 57 10.48 -2.37 -13.31
CA PRO A 57 11.05 -3.47 -14.08
C PRO A 57 9.98 -4.58 -14.24
N PRO A 58 9.79 -5.11 -15.46
CA PRO A 58 8.76 -6.11 -15.70
C PRO A 58 9.11 -7.41 -14.97
N SER A 59 8.13 -8.04 -14.34
CA SER A 59 8.19 -9.44 -13.96
C SER A 59 8.45 -10.29 -15.22
N PRO A 60 9.26 -11.36 -15.13
CA PRO A 60 9.54 -12.19 -16.29
C PRO A 60 8.25 -12.82 -16.83
N LEU A 61 8.04 -12.70 -18.13
CA LEU A 61 6.90 -13.31 -18.81
C LEU A 61 7.05 -14.85 -18.76
N PRO A 62 6.06 -15.61 -18.25
CA PRO A 62 6.13 -17.07 -18.28
C PRO A 62 6.30 -17.59 -19.70
N SER A 63 7.17 -18.58 -19.90
CA SER A 63 7.50 -19.12 -21.23
C SER A 63 6.27 -19.59 -22.01
N LYS A 64 5.23 -20.06 -21.31
CA LYS A 64 3.94 -20.48 -21.89
C LYS A 64 3.18 -19.36 -22.62
N PHE A 65 3.47 -18.09 -22.30
CA PHE A 65 2.84 -16.93 -22.91
C PHE A 65 3.77 -16.13 -23.82
N ALA A 66 5.06 -16.43 -23.83
CA ALA A 66 6.07 -15.66 -24.55
C ALA A 66 5.92 -15.73 -26.08
N SER A 67 5.43 -16.86 -26.61
CA SER A 67 5.25 -17.09 -28.05
C SER A 67 3.86 -16.71 -28.57
N LEU A 68 2.96 -16.24 -27.71
CA LEU A 68 1.60 -15.85 -28.11
C LEU A 68 1.62 -14.53 -28.90
N ASP A 69 0.72 -14.42 -29.87
CA ASP A 69 0.42 -13.17 -30.56
C ASP A 69 -0.49 -12.27 -29.70
N ILE A 70 -0.61 -10.99 -30.08
CA ILE A 70 -1.38 -9.99 -29.32
C ILE A 70 -2.83 -10.46 -29.05
N PRO A 71 -3.61 -10.95 -30.03
CA PRO A 71 -4.96 -11.44 -29.80
C PRO A 71 -5.01 -12.58 -28.76
N SER A 72 -4.08 -13.54 -28.82
CA SER A 72 -4.03 -14.64 -27.85
C SER A 72 -3.68 -14.17 -26.44
N LYS A 73 -2.76 -13.18 -26.30
CA LYS A 73 -2.45 -12.57 -24.99
C LYS A 73 -3.66 -11.85 -24.40
N LEU A 74 -4.40 -11.10 -25.23
CA LEU A 74 -5.64 -10.44 -24.81
C LEU A 74 -6.71 -11.47 -24.41
N HIS A 75 -6.85 -12.57 -25.15
CA HIS A 75 -7.76 -13.64 -24.80
C HIS A 75 -7.45 -14.30 -23.44
N VAL A 76 -6.16 -14.55 -23.15
CA VAL A 76 -5.72 -15.05 -21.84
C VAL A 76 -6.13 -14.11 -20.71
N LEU A 77 -5.97 -12.80 -20.89
CA LEU A 77 -6.38 -11.79 -19.91
C LEU A 77 -7.91 -11.72 -19.76
N ALA A 78 -8.65 -11.65 -20.87
CA ALA A 78 -10.11 -11.57 -20.88
C ALA A 78 -10.77 -12.77 -20.18
N CYS A 79 -10.23 -13.96 -20.41
CA CYS A 79 -10.72 -15.20 -19.79
C CYS A 79 -10.04 -15.53 -18.46
N ARG A 80 -9.09 -14.70 -17.98
CA ARG A 80 -8.31 -14.91 -16.74
C ARG A 80 -7.71 -16.33 -16.67
N LEU A 81 -7.09 -16.78 -17.75
CA LEU A 81 -6.58 -18.15 -17.88
C LEU A 81 -5.28 -18.35 -17.08
N GLY A 82 -5.40 -19.00 -15.92
CA GLY A 82 -4.30 -19.29 -15.01
C GLY A 82 -4.41 -18.52 -13.70
N LEU A 83 -3.36 -18.59 -12.88
CA LEU A 83 -3.32 -17.81 -11.64
C LEU A 83 -3.05 -16.34 -11.94
N TRP A 84 -3.53 -15.45 -11.06
CA TRP A 84 -3.48 -14.01 -11.32
C TRP A 84 -2.07 -13.52 -11.62
N TYR A 85 -1.08 -14.01 -10.88
CA TYR A 85 0.33 -13.64 -11.05
C TYR A 85 0.97 -14.24 -12.31
N GLU A 86 0.38 -15.28 -12.92
CA GLU A 86 0.90 -15.89 -14.14
C GLU A 86 0.51 -15.10 -15.39
N TYR A 87 -0.75 -14.67 -15.48
CA TYR A 87 -1.21 -13.88 -16.63
C TYR A 87 -0.86 -12.39 -16.49
N THR A 88 -0.63 -11.89 -15.27
CA THR A 88 -0.31 -10.47 -15.02
C THR A 88 0.86 -9.93 -15.84
N PRO A 89 1.98 -10.64 -16.04
CA PRO A 89 3.08 -10.19 -16.89
C PRO A 89 2.70 -9.92 -18.36
N LEU A 90 1.54 -10.40 -18.83
CA LEU A 90 1.03 -10.05 -20.17
C LEU A 90 0.68 -8.56 -20.26
N ILE A 91 0.22 -7.93 -19.18
CA ILE A 91 -0.13 -6.51 -19.15
C ILE A 91 1.10 -5.66 -19.55
N PRO A 92 2.25 -5.69 -18.85
CA PRO A 92 3.42 -4.93 -19.26
C PRO A 92 3.99 -5.37 -20.61
N SER A 93 3.84 -6.64 -21.03
CA SER A 93 4.21 -7.09 -22.38
C SER A 93 3.40 -6.35 -23.45
N LEU A 94 2.07 -6.33 -23.32
CA LEU A 94 1.17 -5.64 -24.25
C LEU A 94 1.44 -4.13 -24.30
N LEU A 95 1.73 -3.50 -23.15
CA LEU A 95 2.13 -2.09 -23.09
C LEU A 95 3.46 -1.80 -23.81
N GLN A 96 4.38 -2.77 -23.83
CA GLN A 96 5.64 -2.66 -24.58
C GLN A 96 5.42 -2.85 -26.08
N GLU A 97 4.42 -3.64 -26.47
CA GLU A 97 3.98 -3.86 -27.86
C GLU A 97 3.09 -2.72 -28.39
N GLY A 98 2.82 -1.69 -27.58
CA GLY A 98 2.12 -0.48 -28.00
C GLY A 98 0.62 -0.46 -27.73
N ILE A 99 0.08 -1.50 -27.09
CA ILE A 99 -1.33 -1.53 -26.66
C ILE A 99 -1.49 -0.59 -25.46
N SER A 100 -2.52 0.26 -25.48
CA SER A 100 -2.79 1.19 -24.38
C SER A 100 -3.52 0.50 -23.21
N PRO A 101 -3.37 0.97 -21.96
CA PRO A 101 -4.15 0.43 -20.83
C PRO A 101 -5.66 0.49 -21.04
N THR A 102 -6.16 1.54 -21.70
CA THR A 102 -7.57 1.70 -22.07
C THR A 102 -8.00 0.61 -23.06
N SER A 103 -7.19 0.33 -24.08
CA SER A 103 -7.48 -0.75 -25.03
C SER A 103 -7.47 -2.13 -24.36
N ILE A 104 -6.57 -2.36 -23.40
CA ILE A 104 -6.59 -3.59 -22.59
C ILE A 104 -7.90 -3.68 -21.80
N GLU A 105 -8.36 -2.59 -21.19
CA GLU A 105 -9.63 -2.57 -20.45
C GLU A 105 -10.83 -2.86 -21.36
N GLU A 106 -10.88 -2.24 -22.54
CA GLU A 106 -11.93 -2.44 -23.54
C GLU A 106 -12.01 -3.90 -24.03
N GLU A 107 -10.87 -4.52 -24.29
CA GLU A 107 -10.80 -5.89 -24.84
C GLU A 107 -10.94 -6.98 -23.77
N THR A 108 -10.56 -6.71 -22.52
CA THR A 108 -10.46 -7.74 -21.47
C THR A 108 -11.42 -7.54 -20.30
N GLY A 109 -11.99 -6.34 -20.14
CA GLY A 109 -12.77 -5.95 -18.97
C GLY A 109 -11.95 -5.72 -17.69
N ILE A 110 -10.62 -5.84 -17.74
CA ILE A 110 -9.74 -5.55 -16.60
C ILE A 110 -9.52 -4.05 -16.51
N SER A 111 -10.13 -3.41 -15.51
CA SER A 111 -10.02 -1.96 -15.34
C SER A 111 -8.58 -1.48 -15.20
N ILE A 112 -8.27 -0.25 -15.61
CA ILE A 112 -6.91 0.32 -15.47
C ILE A 112 -6.42 0.27 -14.01
N ILE A 113 -7.32 0.45 -13.04
CA ILE A 113 -7.01 0.35 -11.61
C ILE A 113 -6.60 -1.08 -11.25
N GLU A 114 -7.35 -2.08 -11.72
CA GLU A 114 -7.05 -3.49 -11.52
C GLU A 114 -5.75 -3.90 -12.23
N GLN A 115 -5.49 -3.41 -13.44
CA GLN A 115 -4.23 -3.64 -14.17
C GLN A 115 -3.02 -3.19 -13.33
N ASN A 116 -3.06 -1.96 -12.81
CA ASN A 116 -1.99 -1.45 -11.93
C ASN A 116 -1.85 -2.29 -10.66
N ARG A 117 -2.97 -2.67 -10.05
CA ARG A 117 -2.98 -3.51 -8.85
C ARG A 117 -2.30 -4.85 -9.09
N LEU A 118 -2.73 -5.57 -10.12
CA LEU A 118 -2.20 -6.86 -10.51
C LEU A 118 -0.69 -6.79 -10.74
N VAL A 119 -0.24 -5.84 -11.58
CA VAL A 119 1.18 -5.69 -11.91
C VAL A 119 2.04 -5.44 -10.66
N VAL A 120 1.62 -4.52 -9.80
CA VAL A 120 2.36 -4.21 -8.57
C VAL A 120 2.32 -5.37 -7.57
N ALA A 121 1.17 -6.03 -7.41
CA ALA A 121 1.04 -7.18 -6.52
C ALA A 121 1.92 -8.35 -7.00
N ALA A 122 2.03 -8.59 -8.31
CA ALA A 122 2.89 -9.62 -8.87
C ALA A 122 4.36 -9.32 -8.57
N GLN A 123 4.79 -8.06 -8.67
CA GLN A 123 6.13 -7.65 -8.27
C GLN A 123 6.40 -7.83 -6.77
N VAL A 124 5.40 -7.59 -5.92
CA VAL A 124 5.50 -7.90 -4.49
C VAL A 124 5.65 -9.40 -4.28
N ARG A 125 4.87 -10.24 -4.97
CA ARG A 125 5.00 -11.70 -4.92
C ARG A 125 6.38 -12.18 -5.37
N ASP A 126 6.92 -11.62 -6.45
CA ASP A 126 8.28 -11.91 -6.93
C ASP A 126 9.33 -11.53 -5.88
N SER A 127 9.14 -10.39 -5.20
CA SER A 127 10.00 -9.97 -4.09
C SER A 127 9.96 -10.95 -2.91
N LEU A 128 8.83 -11.63 -2.65
CA LEU A 128 8.72 -12.67 -1.62
C LEU A 128 9.50 -13.93 -2.03
N LEU A 129 9.36 -14.37 -3.28
CA LEU A 129 10.11 -15.48 -3.86
C LEU A 129 11.63 -15.24 -3.77
N GLN A 130 12.08 -14.04 -4.14
CA GLN A 130 13.49 -13.65 -4.07
C GLN A 130 14.02 -13.56 -2.64
N SER A 131 13.14 -13.36 -1.65
CA SER A 131 13.51 -13.26 -0.23
C SER A 131 13.49 -14.62 0.48
N ASN A 132 13.32 -15.73 -0.25
CA ASN A 132 13.17 -17.09 0.31
C ASN A 132 12.06 -17.18 1.37
N THR A 133 10.94 -16.48 1.16
CA THR A 133 9.76 -16.61 2.03
C THR A 133 9.19 -18.02 1.88
N ASP A 134 8.64 -18.58 2.96
CA ASP A 134 8.03 -19.93 2.96
C ASP A 134 7.02 -20.06 1.80
N GLN A 135 7.16 -21.13 1.03
CA GLN A 135 6.31 -21.43 -0.11
C GLN A 135 4.84 -21.57 0.29
N GLN A 136 4.54 -22.04 1.51
CA GLN A 136 3.17 -22.12 2.01
C GLN A 136 2.55 -20.73 2.20
N ILE A 137 3.34 -19.77 2.71
CA ILE A 137 2.91 -18.37 2.86
C ILE A 137 2.68 -17.74 1.49
N ILE A 138 3.55 -17.99 0.51
CA ILE A 138 3.36 -17.47 -0.86
C ILE A 138 2.11 -18.07 -1.51
N ALA A 139 1.90 -19.38 -1.38
CA ALA A 139 0.75 -20.08 -1.94
C ALA A 139 -0.58 -19.61 -1.34
N ALA A 140 -0.59 -19.10 -0.11
CA ALA A 140 -1.79 -18.52 0.50
C ALA A 140 -2.33 -17.30 -0.28
N PHE A 141 -1.51 -16.65 -1.11
CA PHE A 141 -1.92 -15.53 -1.96
C PHE A 141 -2.32 -15.92 -3.38
N ASP A 142 -2.33 -17.21 -3.73
CA ASP A 142 -2.63 -17.65 -5.10
C ASP A 142 -4.10 -17.36 -5.49
N ILE A 143 -5.02 -17.33 -4.52
CA ILE A 143 -6.44 -17.03 -4.73
C ILE A 143 -6.80 -15.71 -4.06
N GLY A 144 -7.01 -14.65 -4.85
CA GLY A 144 -7.46 -13.34 -4.36
C GLY A 144 -6.42 -12.56 -3.53
N GLY A 145 -5.17 -13.02 -3.50
CA GLY A 145 -4.10 -12.40 -2.71
C GLY A 145 -3.54 -11.11 -3.30
N GLU A 146 -3.92 -10.75 -4.54
CA GLU A 146 -3.39 -9.56 -5.21
C GLU A 146 -3.73 -8.27 -4.46
N GLN A 147 -4.89 -8.21 -3.79
CA GLN A 147 -5.32 -7.03 -3.04
C GLN A 147 -4.49 -6.87 -1.76
N LEU A 148 -4.23 -7.97 -1.05
CA LEU A 148 -3.42 -7.98 0.17
C LEU A 148 -1.96 -7.62 -0.14
N LEU A 149 -1.38 -8.22 -1.17
CA LEU A 149 0.00 -7.96 -1.57
C LEU A 149 0.18 -6.52 -2.09
N TYR A 150 -0.85 -5.94 -2.71
CA TYR A 150 -0.80 -4.55 -3.14
C TYR A 150 -0.65 -3.56 -1.97
N GLU A 151 -1.25 -3.84 -0.82
CA GLU A 151 -1.18 -2.93 0.33
C GLU A 151 0.22 -2.83 0.94
N ILE A 152 1.00 -3.92 0.89
CA ILE A 152 2.38 -3.94 1.40
C ILE A 152 3.44 -3.49 0.37
N ARG A 153 3.04 -2.95 -0.78
CA ARG A 153 3.95 -2.56 -1.89
C ARG A 153 5.03 -1.54 -1.49
N LEU A 154 4.76 -0.68 -0.50
CA LEU A 154 5.67 0.39 -0.07
C LEU A 154 6.76 -0.07 0.93
N LEU A 155 6.68 -1.32 1.37
CA LEU A 155 7.63 -1.95 2.29
C LEU A 155 8.89 -2.42 1.54
N SER A 156 10.00 -2.59 2.25
CA SER A 156 11.21 -3.25 1.71
C SER A 156 10.98 -4.75 1.48
N ALA A 157 11.87 -5.44 0.76
CA ALA A 157 11.76 -6.89 0.54
C ALA A 157 11.69 -7.69 1.85
N THR A 158 12.53 -7.35 2.83
CA THR A 158 12.53 -8.00 4.15
C THR A 158 11.24 -7.73 4.94
N GLN A 159 10.73 -6.50 4.88
CA GLN A 159 9.46 -6.13 5.52
C GLN A 159 8.25 -6.77 4.83
N ARG A 160 8.28 -6.94 3.50
CA ARG A 160 7.22 -7.65 2.77
C ARG A 160 7.14 -9.10 3.21
N ALA A 161 8.29 -9.78 3.37
CA ALA A 161 8.33 -11.16 3.82
C ALA A 161 7.70 -11.33 5.21
N SER A 162 8.11 -10.50 6.19
CA SER A 162 7.53 -10.57 7.54
C SER A 162 6.05 -10.14 7.57
N ALA A 163 5.67 -9.10 6.83
CA ALA A 163 4.28 -8.65 6.75
C ALA A 163 3.37 -9.69 6.07
N ALA A 164 3.83 -10.34 5.01
CA ALA A 164 3.08 -11.40 4.31
C ALA A 164 2.81 -12.59 5.24
N GLN A 165 3.83 -13.01 6.00
CA GLN A 165 3.67 -14.04 7.02
C GLN A 165 2.61 -13.62 8.06
N PHE A 166 2.72 -12.41 8.60
CA PHE A 166 1.78 -11.91 9.60
C PHE A 166 0.33 -11.80 9.08
N ILE A 167 0.15 -11.37 7.83
CA ILE A 167 -1.16 -11.29 7.15
C ILE A 167 -1.81 -12.68 7.10
N VAL A 168 -1.06 -13.71 6.69
CA VAL A 168 -1.58 -15.08 6.56
C VAL A 168 -1.90 -15.68 7.93
N GLU A 169 -0.99 -15.55 8.89
CA GLU A 169 -1.16 -16.10 10.24
C GLU A 169 -2.35 -15.48 10.98
N ASN A 170 -2.56 -14.17 10.83
CA ASN A 170 -3.63 -13.43 11.51
C ASN A 170 -4.89 -13.25 10.64
N LYS A 171 -4.90 -13.80 9.43
CA LYS A 171 -6.02 -13.72 8.46
C LYS A 171 -6.51 -12.29 8.24
N LEU A 172 -5.57 -11.36 8.03
CA LEU A 172 -5.92 -9.96 7.81
C LEU A 172 -6.66 -9.78 6.49
N ASP A 173 -7.64 -8.90 6.50
CA ASP A 173 -8.30 -8.41 5.29
C ASP A 173 -7.49 -7.28 4.64
N VAL A 174 -8.01 -6.71 3.55
CA VAL A 174 -7.33 -5.63 2.81
C VAL A 174 -7.09 -4.41 3.69
N ASN A 175 -8.06 -4.05 4.54
CA ASN A 175 -7.92 -2.91 5.45
C ASN A 175 -6.85 -3.18 6.51
N GLY A 176 -6.86 -4.37 7.12
CA GLY A 176 -5.84 -4.78 8.07
C GLY A 176 -4.43 -4.82 7.47
N ALA A 177 -4.28 -5.31 6.23
CA ALA A 177 -3.02 -5.29 5.51
C ALA A 177 -2.53 -3.85 5.22
N GLN A 178 -3.45 -2.93 4.91
CA GLN A 178 -3.14 -1.52 4.72
C GLN A 178 -2.70 -0.85 6.03
N GLU A 179 -3.40 -1.09 7.14
CA GLU A 179 -3.02 -0.58 8.46
C GLU A 179 -1.66 -1.13 8.91
N LEU A 180 -1.41 -2.42 8.67
CA LEU A 180 -0.13 -3.06 8.93
C LEU A 180 1.01 -2.41 8.12
N ALA A 181 0.81 -2.22 6.81
CA ALA A 181 1.83 -1.58 5.97
C ALA A 181 2.12 -0.15 6.42
N ARG A 182 1.07 0.60 6.80
CA ARG A 182 1.19 1.96 7.32
C ARG A 182 1.92 1.99 8.66
N SER A 183 1.59 1.08 9.59
CA SER A 183 2.21 1.03 10.92
C SER A 183 3.71 0.75 10.82
N ILE A 184 4.12 -0.21 9.98
CA ILE A 184 5.53 -0.52 9.72
C ILE A 184 6.27 0.70 9.14
N LYS A 185 5.66 1.44 8.20
CA LYS A 185 6.30 2.63 7.60
C LYS A 185 6.38 3.82 8.53
N ASP A 186 5.38 4.00 9.39
CA ASP A 186 5.32 5.11 10.34
C ASP A 186 6.27 4.90 11.54
N PHE A 187 6.47 3.65 11.98
CA PHE A 187 7.24 3.30 13.18
C PHE A 187 8.63 3.99 13.29
N PRO A 188 9.48 4.03 12.26
CA PRO A 188 10.81 4.66 12.36
C PRO A 188 10.77 6.18 12.56
N SER A 189 9.65 6.84 12.25
CA SER A 189 9.49 8.29 12.44
C SER A 189 9.11 8.66 13.88
N ARG A 190 8.70 7.67 14.69
CA ARG A 190 8.19 7.85 16.05
C ARG A 190 9.24 7.59 17.14
N LYS A 191 10.51 7.88 16.87
CA LYS A 191 11.63 7.47 17.74
C LYS A 191 11.55 8.04 19.15
N ASP A 192 11.07 9.27 19.28
CA ASP A 192 11.06 10.03 20.54
C ASP A 192 9.73 9.88 21.32
N GLU A 193 8.84 9.01 20.86
CA GLU A 193 7.53 8.84 21.46
C GLU A 193 7.57 7.85 22.63
N LYS A 194 6.97 8.27 23.76
CA LYS A 194 6.98 7.49 25.01
C LYS A 194 6.38 6.09 24.78
N GLY A 195 7.06 5.06 25.27
CA GLY A 195 6.60 3.67 25.21
C GLY A 195 7.01 2.94 23.94
N ARG A 196 7.56 3.63 22.94
CA ARG A 196 8.07 3.04 21.70
C ARG A 196 9.13 1.98 21.95
N GLU A 197 9.96 2.16 22.98
CA GLU A 197 11.01 1.23 23.40
C GLU A 197 10.50 -0.16 23.81
N ASN A 198 9.19 -0.31 24.04
CA ASN A 198 8.57 -1.57 24.40
C ASN A 198 8.19 -2.44 23.18
N PHE A 199 8.26 -1.88 21.97
CA PHE A 199 7.83 -2.53 20.73
C PHE A 199 9.01 -2.78 19.80
N ASP A 200 9.06 -3.96 19.17
CA ASP A 200 10.11 -4.33 18.23
C ASP A 200 9.75 -3.92 16.79
N TYR A 201 10.59 -3.09 16.17
CA TYR A 201 10.42 -2.65 14.77
C TYR A 201 10.55 -3.79 13.75
N THR A 202 11.30 -4.84 14.08
CA THR A 202 11.50 -5.98 13.17
C THR A 202 10.27 -6.86 13.06
N LEU A 203 9.34 -6.72 14.01
CA LEU A 203 8.13 -7.52 14.11
C LEU A 203 6.91 -6.69 13.65
N PRO A 204 6.21 -7.12 12.59
CA PRO A 204 5.11 -6.35 12.01
C PRO A 204 3.92 -6.19 12.98
N GLY A 205 3.65 -7.19 13.81
CA GLY A 205 2.61 -7.14 14.83
C GLY A 205 2.92 -6.16 15.95
N ASP A 206 4.18 -6.04 16.38
CA ASP A 206 4.60 -5.00 17.35
C ASP A 206 4.51 -3.59 16.75
N CYS A 207 4.79 -3.43 15.45
CA CYS A 207 4.59 -2.15 14.76
C CYS A 207 3.10 -1.75 14.76
N LEU A 208 2.21 -2.70 14.46
CA LEU A 208 0.76 -2.48 14.49
C LEU A 208 0.24 -2.26 15.91
N ALA A 209 0.74 -3.02 16.88
CA ALA A 209 0.40 -2.86 18.30
C ALA A 209 0.78 -1.46 18.79
N PHE A 210 1.96 -0.96 18.41
CA PHE A 210 2.39 0.39 18.76
C PHE A 210 1.49 1.47 18.16
N MET A 211 0.98 1.27 16.94
CA MET A 211 0.01 2.19 16.32
C MET A 211 -1.27 2.30 17.16
N TYR A 212 -1.88 1.16 17.54
CA TYR A 212 -3.09 1.17 18.38
C TYR A 212 -2.81 1.64 19.82
N TYR A 213 -1.65 1.30 20.37
CA TYR A 213 -1.19 1.79 21.67
C TYR A 213 -1.13 3.32 21.70
N ARG A 214 -0.53 3.94 20.67
CA ARG A 214 -0.51 5.40 20.50
C ARG A 214 -1.92 5.99 20.39
N GLN A 215 -2.78 5.38 19.56
CA GLN A 215 -4.16 5.84 19.37
C GLN A 215 -4.95 5.83 20.69
N SER A 216 -4.72 4.84 21.54
CA SER A 216 -5.38 4.77 22.85
C SER A 216 -5.08 6.01 23.72
N ARG A 217 -3.88 6.57 23.60
CA ARG A 217 -3.40 7.71 24.40
C ARG A 217 -3.91 9.06 23.87
N GLU A 218 -4.54 9.08 22.70
CA GLU A 218 -5.27 10.24 22.17
C GLU A 218 -6.67 10.35 22.79
N HIS A 219 -7.15 9.29 23.45
CA HIS A 219 -8.46 9.26 24.09
C HIS A 219 -8.38 9.50 25.61
N ASN A 220 -9.50 9.90 26.20
CA ASN A 220 -9.60 10.08 27.66
C ASN A 220 -9.33 8.76 28.39
N ARG A 221 -8.69 8.84 29.56
CA ARG A 221 -8.27 7.68 30.38
C ARG A 221 -9.39 6.66 30.65
N ASN A 222 -10.62 7.13 30.84
CA ASN A 222 -11.78 6.30 31.19
C ASN A 222 -12.71 6.05 29.99
N SER A 223 -12.26 6.31 28.76
CA SER A 223 -13.08 6.16 27.57
C SER A 223 -13.10 4.71 27.08
N PHE A 224 -14.25 4.28 26.57
CA PHE A 224 -14.37 2.98 25.90
C PHE A 224 -13.40 2.87 24.71
N GLN A 225 -13.22 3.96 23.95
CA GLN A 225 -12.34 4.02 22.79
C GLN A 225 -10.87 3.74 23.16
N ARG A 226 -10.40 4.24 24.31
CA ARG A 226 -9.06 3.93 24.81
C ARG A 226 -8.90 2.42 25.05
N ASN A 227 -9.83 1.81 25.78
CA ASN A 227 -9.74 0.40 26.12
C ASN A 227 -9.84 -0.49 24.88
N ALA A 228 -10.74 -0.16 23.94
CA ALA A 228 -10.85 -0.87 22.67
C ALA A 228 -9.54 -0.80 21.86
N ALA A 229 -8.88 0.36 21.80
CA ALA A 229 -7.59 0.50 21.13
C ALA A 229 -6.48 -0.30 21.82
N LEU A 230 -6.46 -0.35 23.16
CA LEU A 230 -5.49 -1.17 23.91
C LEU A 230 -5.74 -2.68 23.73
N GLU A 231 -7.00 -3.12 23.69
CA GLU A 231 -7.35 -4.51 23.40
C GLU A 231 -6.93 -4.90 21.98
N GLN A 232 -7.12 -4.00 21.00
CA GLN A 232 -6.61 -4.19 19.64
C GLN A 232 -5.08 -4.28 19.63
N ALA A 233 -4.38 -3.38 20.34
CA ALA A 233 -2.94 -3.43 20.48
C ALA A 233 -2.46 -4.76 21.06
N LEU A 234 -3.13 -5.25 22.11
CA LEU A 234 -2.80 -6.51 22.76
C LEU A 234 -3.00 -7.71 21.83
N SER A 235 -4.04 -7.68 21.00
CA SER A 235 -4.37 -8.78 20.08
C SER A 235 -3.34 -9.01 18.97
N VAL A 236 -2.56 -7.98 18.61
CA VAL A 236 -1.58 -8.03 17.51
C VAL A 236 -0.13 -8.01 17.99
N ALA A 237 0.12 -7.73 19.28
CA ALA A 237 1.46 -7.67 19.85
C ALA A 237 2.15 -9.05 19.84
N GLN A 238 3.39 -9.10 19.34
CA GLN A 238 4.18 -10.32 19.21
C GLN A 238 5.13 -10.51 20.39
N THR A 239 5.70 -9.42 20.94
CA THR A 239 6.64 -9.51 22.07
C THR A 239 5.95 -9.44 23.43
N GLU A 240 6.47 -10.19 24.40
CA GLU A 240 5.99 -10.12 25.79
C GLU A 240 6.24 -8.74 26.41
N LYS A 241 7.26 -8.02 25.94
CA LYS A 241 7.54 -6.65 26.37
C LYS A 241 6.42 -5.69 25.93
N ALA A 242 6.00 -5.76 24.68
CA ALA A 242 4.88 -4.97 24.17
C ALA A 242 3.59 -5.32 24.90
N LYS A 243 3.27 -6.61 25.05
CA LYS A 243 2.07 -7.08 25.78
C LYS A 243 2.06 -6.58 27.22
N SER A 244 3.18 -6.64 27.92
CA SER A 244 3.28 -6.17 29.31
C SER A 244 3.01 -4.68 29.42
N ALA A 245 3.60 -3.86 28.54
CA ALA A 245 3.37 -2.41 28.52
C ALA A 245 1.90 -2.05 28.25
N ILE A 246 1.24 -2.77 27.33
CA ILE A 246 -0.19 -2.58 27.03
C ILE A 246 -1.05 -2.98 28.23
N LEU A 247 -0.75 -4.11 28.88
CA LEU A 247 -1.49 -4.60 30.05
C LEU A 247 -1.35 -3.67 31.26
N GLU A 248 -0.18 -3.07 31.46
CA GLU A 248 0.02 -2.05 32.49
C GLU A 248 -0.89 -0.83 32.22
N GLU A 249 -0.93 -0.34 30.98
CA GLU A 249 -1.80 0.79 30.64
C GLU A 249 -3.29 0.46 30.79
N LEU A 250 -3.71 -0.76 30.48
CA LEU A 250 -5.09 -1.22 30.70
C LEU A 250 -5.48 -1.18 32.19
N LYS A 251 -4.56 -1.57 33.09
CA LYS A 251 -4.79 -1.55 34.55
C LYS A 251 -4.80 -0.15 35.13
N GLU A 252 -4.09 0.78 34.50
CA GLU A 252 -4.06 2.18 34.93
C GLU A 252 -5.33 2.96 34.55
N GLY A 253 -6.22 2.42 33.70
CA GLY A 253 -7.51 3.04 33.35
C GLY A 253 -8.53 2.93 34.48
#